data_AF-A0A5N0VKB3-F1
#
_entry.id   AF-A0A5N0VKB3-F1
#
_cell.length_a   1.000
_cell.length_b   1.000
_cell.length_c   1.000
_cell.angle_alpha   90.00
_cell.angle_beta   90.00
_cell.angle_gamma   90.00
#
_symmetry.space_group_name_H-M   'P 1'
#
loop_
_entity.id
_entity.type
_entity.pdbx_description
1 polymer ?
#
loop_
_entity_poly.entity_id
_entity_poly.type
_entity_poly.pdbx_seq_one_letter_code
_entity_poly.pdbx_strand_id
1 'polypeptide(L)'
;MSPVSRGRKSKKKKPQSLDSELRAAFDDALAEYEGVTDVLDVELLTSDLLGEFWSPRDPERSARELLFPLLRYAAKDQSAAGFALLRAVAALAPTEELRERARETAERQSALGMREPSWAAAIEAVEVTGCVRQTDVFGDHEVLVFRCRRGETRHGLVAEIDLHGLDDVYLTVEEDKIINELEKDEGEFLSCGEIPLAEARGILEAAMAVNDNLAEAEPDEDDDPLPEARAYVLARLRAMPPAESVVSEEADVDGVVQEFFAAGKDIPDNEDSRYFAAALVELGYALDERRPLRASPGRVEAYLADLLVEGEIDESALDSLRAVVLGWARWRGAEEGLPTAAAELLLEEAEAMLAAVAEELAYAGPR
;
A
#
# COMPACT_ATOMS: atom_id res chain seq x y z
N MET A 1 32.30 69.16 -9.10
CA MET A 1 30.92 68.87 -9.55
C MET A 1 30.89 67.42 -10.00
N SER A 2 30.61 66.50 -9.07
CA SER A 2 30.49 65.06 -9.34
C SER A 2 29.03 64.64 -9.13
N PRO A 3 28.46 63.76 -9.97
CA PRO A 3 27.05 63.40 -9.90
C PRO A 3 26.82 62.35 -8.80
N VAL A 4 25.89 62.62 -7.88
CA VAL A 4 25.45 61.66 -6.87
C VAL A 4 24.41 60.72 -7.50
N SER A 5 24.74 59.44 -7.59
CA SER A 5 23.86 58.40 -8.11
C SER A 5 22.64 58.19 -7.19
N ARG A 6 21.44 58.26 -7.76
CA ARG A 6 20.20 57.83 -7.08
C ARG A 6 20.16 56.31 -7.02
N GLY A 7 20.39 55.75 -5.83
CA GLY A 7 20.20 54.33 -5.54
C GLY A 7 18.74 53.91 -5.70
N ARG A 8 18.48 52.98 -6.61
CA ARG A 8 17.19 52.31 -6.83
C ARG A 8 16.98 51.34 -5.67
N LYS A 9 16.03 51.62 -4.76
CA LYS A 9 15.63 50.68 -3.71
C LYS A 9 15.04 49.44 -4.37
N SER A 10 15.67 48.28 -4.18
CA SER A 10 15.06 46.99 -4.50
C SER A 10 13.81 46.82 -3.64
N LYS A 11 12.67 46.54 -4.29
CA LYS A 11 11.45 46.12 -3.59
C LYS A 11 11.76 44.75 -2.97
N LYS A 12 11.93 44.69 -1.65
CA LYS A 12 11.85 43.42 -0.91
C LYS A 12 10.49 42.81 -1.24
N LYS A 13 10.45 41.63 -1.88
CA LYS A 13 9.26 40.78 -1.89
C LYS A 13 8.88 40.58 -0.42
N LYS A 14 7.64 40.93 -0.06
CA LYS A 14 7.11 40.57 1.25
C LYS A 14 7.14 39.04 1.33
N PRO A 15 7.53 38.45 2.47
CA PRO A 15 7.30 37.02 2.68
C PRO A 15 5.80 36.77 2.49
N GLN A 16 5.44 35.85 1.60
CA GLN A 16 4.07 35.33 1.53
C GLN A 16 3.79 34.69 2.90
N SER A 17 2.68 35.07 3.52
CA SER A 17 2.22 34.39 4.73
C SER A 17 1.70 33.01 4.33
N LEU A 18 1.84 31.98 5.17
CA LEU A 18 1.25 30.65 4.95
C LEU A 18 -0.21 30.72 4.46
N ASP A 19 -1.00 31.68 4.96
CA ASP A 19 -2.38 31.96 4.50
C ASP A 19 -2.54 32.27 3.00
N SER A 20 -1.50 32.80 2.33
CA SER A 20 -1.54 33.14 0.91
C SER A 20 -1.07 32.01 0.01
N GLU A 21 -0.18 31.15 0.51
CA GLU A 21 0.25 29.93 -0.18
C GLU A 21 -0.87 28.90 -0.12
N LEU A 22 -1.46 28.69 1.06
CA LEU A 22 -2.59 27.77 1.24
C LEU A 22 -3.82 28.19 0.41
N ARG A 23 -4.08 29.49 0.26
CA ARG A 23 -5.15 29.97 -0.62
C ARG A 23 -4.85 29.71 -2.09
N ALA A 24 -3.61 29.88 -2.53
CA ALA A 24 -3.23 29.59 -3.90
C ALA A 24 -3.40 28.09 -4.18
N ALA A 25 -2.97 27.22 -3.28
CA ALA A 25 -3.21 25.78 -3.37
C ALA A 25 -4.71 25.44 -3.46
N PHE A 26 -5.57 26.12 -2.69
CA PHE A 26 -7.02 25.91 -2.80
C PHE A 26 -7.61 26.43 -4.12
N ASP A 27 -7.12 27.56 -4.63
CA ASP A 27 -7.55 28.08 -5.94
C ASP A 27 -7.15 27.11 -7.05
N ASP A 28 -5.92 26.58 -7.00
CA ASP A 28 -5.41 25.59 -7.95
C ASP A 28 -6.24 24.30 -7.89
N ALA A 29 -6.50 23.77 -6.68
CA ALA A 29 -7.35 22.61 -6.47
C ALA A 29 -8.78 22.78 -7.01
N LEU A 30 -9.38 23.97 -6.89
CA LEU A 30 -10.70 24.24 -7.46
C LEU A 30 -10.64 24.30 -8.99
N ALA A 31 -9.61 24.94 -9.55
CA ALA A 31 -9.47 25.12 -10.99
C ALA A 31 -9.44 23.78 -11.74
N GLU A 32 -8.90 22.73 -11.13
CA GLU A 32 -8.85 21.39 -11.69
C GLU A 32 -10.23 20.76 -11.92
N TYR A 33 -11.25 21.15 -11.16
CA TYR A 33 -12.63 20.67 -11.36
C TYR A 33 -13.39 21.45 -12.45
N GLU A 34 -12.79 22.48 -13.04
CA GLU A 34 -13.45 23.26 -14.10
C GLU A 34 -13.61 22.44 -15.38
N GLY A 35 -14.86 22.06 -15.68
CA GLY A 35 -15.20 21.41 -16.95
C GLY A 35 -14.91 19.91 -17.02
N VAL A 36 -14.48 19.30 -15.92
CA VAL A 36 -14.34 17.83 -15.84
C VAL A 36 -15.72 17.18 -15.93
N THR A 37 -15.86 16.24 -16.86
CA THR A 37 -17.14 15.58 -17.16
C THR A 37 -17.08 14.06 -17.07
N ASP A 38 -15.90 13.48 -17.29
CA ASP A 38 -15.68 12.04 -17.11
C ASP A 38 -15.57 11.68 -15.63
N VAL A 39 -16.18 10.56 -15.25
CA VAL A 39 -16.26 10.14 -13.84
C VAL A 39 -14.91 9.62 -13.33
N LEU A 40 -14.12 8.95 -14.19
CA LEU A 40 -12.80 8.43 -13.82
C LEU A 40 -11.81 9.58 -13.68
N ASP A 41 -11.88 10.59 -14.56
CA ASP A 41 -11.05 11.79 -14.43
C ASP A 41 -11.33 12.50 -13.09
N VAL A 42 -12.60 12.66 -12.70
CA VAL A 42 -12.96 13.24 -11.38
C VAL A 42 -12.38 12.40 -10.25
N GLU A 43 -12.46 11.08 -10.36
CA GLU A 43 -12.01 10.17 -9.33
C GLU A 43 -10.49 10.19 -9.13
N LEU A 44 -9.73 10.15 -10.21
CA LEU A 44 -8.28 10.28 -10.18
C LEU A 44 -7.87 11.64 -9.61
N LEU A 45 -8.46 12.72 -10.11
CA LEU A 45 -8.23 14.08 -9.63
C LEU A 45 -8.51 14.23 -8.12
N THR A 46 -9.63 13.67 -7.67
CA THR A 46 -10.03 13.74 -6.26
C THR A 46 -9.09 12.92 -5.39
N SER A 47 -8.64 11.77 -5.88
CA SER A 47 -7.74 10.90 -5.13
C SER A 47 -6.36 11.52 -4.99
N ASP A 48 -5.80 12.07 -6.06
CA ASP A 48 -4.54 12.82 -6.08
C ASP A 48 -4.58 14.01 -5.10
N LEU A 49 -5.61 14.87 -5.22
CA LEU A 49 -5.81 16.00 -4.31
C LEU A 49 -5.92 15.59 -2.84
N LEU A 50 -6.63 14.49 -2.56
CA LEU A 50 -6.76 14.00 -1.19
C LEU A 50 -5.45 13.39 -0.69
N GLY A 51 -4.69 12.74 -1.56
CA GLY A 51 -3.37 12.17 -1.30
C GLY A 51 -2.36 13.24 -0.90
N GLU A 52 -2.30 14.36 -1.64
CA GLU A 52 -1.40 15.49 -1.34
C GLU A 52 -1.58 16.04 0.08
N PHE A 53 -2.81 16.01 0.60
CA PHE A 53 -3.14 16.49 1.94
C PHE A 53 -3.23 15.39 2.99
N TRP A 54 -3.16 14.11 2.60
CA TRP A 54 -3.30 12.97 3.51
C TRP A 54 -1.99 12.74 4.26
N SER A 55 -2.11 12.31 5.52
CA SER A 55 -1.00 11.82 6.32
C SER A 55 -1.45 10.56 7.03
N PRO A 56 -0.84 9.39 6.73
CA PRO A 56 -1.17 8.15 7.44
C PRO A 56 -0.96 8.25 8.95
N ARG A 57 0.08 8.96 9.39
CA ARG A 57 0.43 9.19 10.81
C ARG A 57 -0.58 9.99 11.62
N ASP A 58 -1.19 11.00 11.00
CA ASP A 58 -2.18 11.85 11.68
C ASP A 58 -3.31 12.26 10.73
N PRO A 59 -4.17 11.29 10.35
CA PRO A 59 -5.29 11.53 9.45
C PRO A 59 -6.23 12.62 9.97
N GLU A 60 -6.40 12.67 11.30
CA GLU A 60 -7.25 13.66 11.95
C GLU A 60 -6.69 15.08 11.80
N ARG A 61 -5.37 15.25 11.94
CA ARG A 61 -4.73 16.56 11.76
C ARG A 61 -4.75 16.99 10.30
N SER A 62 -4.45 16.10 9.35
CA SER A 62 -4.60 16.38 7.92
C SER A 62 -6.02 16.84 7.59
N ALA A 63 -7.03 16.13 8.10
CA ALA A 63 -8.43 16.53 7.95
C ALA A 63 -8.71 17.91 8.55
N ARG A 64 -8.21 18.19 9.76
CA ARG A 64 -8.49 19.42 10.51
C ARG A 64 -7.78 20.66 9.96
N GLU A 65 -6.51 20.52 9.58
CA GLU A 65 -5.62 21.62 9.19
C GLU A 65 -5.66 21.95 7.70
N LEU A 66 -6.07 20.99 6.84
CA LEU A 66 -6.04 21.17 5.37
C LEU A 66 -7.41 20.91 4.75
N LEU A 67 -7.95 19.70 4.89
CA LEU A 67 -9.16 19.30 4.16
C LEU A 67 -10.43 20.04 4.62
N PHE A 68 -10.69 20.16 5.93
CA PHE A 68 -11.84 20.95 6.41
C PHE A 68 -11.76 22.44 6.05
N PRO A 69 -10.60 23.12 6.14
CA PRO A 69 -10.42 24.44 5.54
C PRO A 69 -10.73 24.50 4.05
N LEU A 70 -10.27 23.53 3.24
CA LEU A 70 -10.57 23.43 1.82
C LEU A 70 -12.09 23.34 1.56
N LEU A 71 -12.80 22.47 2.28
CA LEU A 71 -14.27 22.37 2.16
C LEU A 71 -14.97 23.68 2.51
N ARG A 72 -14.50 24.39 3.55
CA ARG A 72 -15.03 25.73 3.89
C ARG A 72 -14.72 26.77 2.81
N TYR A 73 -13.55 26.66 2.18
CA TYR A 73 -13.15 27.54 1.08
C TYR A 73 -14.07 27.34 -0.13
N ALA A 74 -14.22 26.10 -0.59
CA ALA A 74 -15.12 25.72 -1.68
C ALA A 74 -16.59 26.11 -1.40
N ALA A 75 -17.03 25.94 -0.14
CA ALA A 75 -18.36 26.36 0.30
C ALA A 75 -18.61 27.87 0.12
N LYS A 76 -17.58 28.67 0.42
CA LYS A 76 -17.64 30.14 0.39
C LYS A 76 -17.51 30.69 -1.02
N ASP A 77 -16.72 30.05 -1.87
CA ASP A 77 -16.51 30.47 -3.26
C ASP A 77 -17.80 30.34 -4.09
N GLN A 78 -18.64 29.33 -3.80
CA GLN A 78 -19.92 29.10 -4.48
C GLN A 78 -19.81 28.99 -6.01
N SER A 79 -18.66 28.57 -6.53
CA SER A 79 -18.45 28.26 -7.94
C SER A 79 -18.90 26.83 -8.27
N ALA A 80 -19.10 26.56 -9.57
CA ALA A 80 -19.38 25.21 -10.06
C ALA A 80 -18.24 24.23 -9.71
N ALA A 81 -16.99 24.70 -9.76
CA ALA A 81 -15.80 23.95 -9.36
C ALA A 81 -15.80 23.60 -7.86
N GLY A 82 -16.05 24.59 -6.99
CA GLY A 82 -16.16 24.34 -5.55
C GLY A 82 -17.28 23.36 -5.20
N PHE A 83 -18.42 23.44 -5.90
CA PHE A 83 -19.51 22.49 -5.72
C PHE A 83 -19.17 21.08 -6.24
N ALA A 84 -18.48 20.99 -7.37
CA ALA A 84 -17.95 19.74 -7.91
C ALA A 84 -17.00 19.08 -6.91
N LEU A 85 -16.01 19.81 -6.38
CA LEU A 85 -15.11 19.30 -5.33
C LEU A 85 -15.90 18.74 -4.13
N LEU A 86 -16.88 19.49 -3.60
CA LEU A 86 -17.68 19.03 -2.46
C LEU A 86 -18.43 17.73 -2.76
N ARG A 87 -18.95 17.57 -3.99
CA ARG A 87 -19.59 16.32 -4.43
C ARG A 87 -18.61 15.17 -4.55
N ALA A 88 -17.41 15.42 -5.06
CA ALA A 88 -16.40 14.38 -5.20
C ALA A 88 -15.87 13.90 -3.85
N VAL A 89 -15.53 14.83 -2.95
CA VAL A 89 -15.10 14.52 -1.58
C VAL A 89 -16.19 13.79 -0.80
N ALA A 90 -17.47 14.16 -0.98
CA ALA A 90 -18.59 13.46 -0.33
C ALA A 90 -18.68 11.96 -0.72
N ALA A 91 -18.23 11.60 -1.91
CA ALA A 91 -18.26 10.23 -2.42
C ALA A 91 -16.98 9.44 -2.09
N LEU A 92 -15.82 10.10 -2.19
CA LEU A 92 -14.52 9.41 -2.25
C LEU A 92 -13.67 9.56 -1.00
N ALA A 93 -13.86 10.58 -0.16
CA ALA A 93 -12.95 10.88 0.94
C ALA A 93 -12.68 9.67 1.84
N PRO A 94 -11.46 9.46 2.35
CA PRO A 94 -11.10 8.28 3.13
C PRO A 94 -11.98 8.08 4.38
N THR A 95 -12.25 9.16 5.12
CA THR A 95 -12.99 9.10 6.39
C THR A 95 -14.47 9.42 6.21
N GLU A 96 -15.34 8.78 7.01
CA GLU A 96 -16.78 9.08 6.99
C GLU A 96 -17.06 10.53 7.39
N GLU A 97 -16.34 11.07 8.39
CA GLU A 97 -16.51 12.46 8.83
C GLU A 97 -16.29 13.46 7.68
N LEU A 98 -15.24 13.28 6.87
CA LEU A 98 -14.99 14.12 5.71
C LEU A 98 -16.11 13.99 4.67
N ARG A 99 -16.56 12.77 4.39
CA ARG A 99 -17.65 12.51 3.45
C ARG A 99 -18.95 13.19 3.90
N GLU A 100 -19.35 13.02 5.16
CA GLU A 100 -20.55 13.64 5.72
C GLU A 100 -20.46 15.18 5.68
N ARG A 101 -19.32 15.74 6.10
CA ARG A 101 -19.11 17.20 6.11
C ARG A 101 -19.21 17.82 4.72
N ALA A 102 -18.62 17.15 3.73
CA ALA A 102 -18.70 17.55 2.33
C ALA A 102 -20.13 17.42 1.80
N ARG A 103 -20.81 16.30 2.09
CA ARG A 103 -22.21 16.04 1.72
C ARG A 103 -23.16 17.10 2.23
N GLU A 104 -23.15 17.40 3.54
CA GLU A 104 -23.99 18.43 4.13
C GLU A 104 -23.76 19.81 3.48
N THR A 105 -22.52 20.10 3.12
CA THR A 105 -22.15 21.39 2.52
C THR A 105 -22.59 21.47 1.05
N ALA A 106 -22.43 20.38 0.30
CA ALA A 106 -22.96 20.23 -1.04
C ALA A 106 -24.50 20.33 -1.05
N GLU A 107 -25.19 19.68 -0.12
CA GLU A 107 -26.66 19.75 0.01
C GLU A 107 -27.15 21.18 0.26
N ARG A 108 -26.45 21.95 1.12
CA ARG A 108 -26.74 23.36 1.33
C ARG A 108 -26.59 24.19 0.04
N GLN A 109 -25.57 23.92 -0.77
CA GLN A 109 -25.36 24.59 -2.06
C GLN A 109 -26.41 24.18 -3.11
N SER A 110 -26.77 22.89 -3.16
CA SER A 110 -27.84 22.37 -4.01
C SER A 110 -29.19 23.02 -3.66
N ALA A 111 -29.50 23.18 -2.38
CA ALA A 111 -30.71 23.88 -1.91
C ALA A 111 -30.75 25.38 -2.28
N LEU A 112 -29.59 26.00 -2.54
CA LEU A 112 -29.48 27.36 -3.06
C LEU A 112 -29.61 27.43 -4.60
N GLY A 113 -29.86 26.29 -5.27
CA GLY A 113 -30.10 26.20 -6.70
C GLY A 113 -28.85 25.97 -7.54
N MET A 114 -27.72 25.55 -6.93
CA MET A 114 -26.55 25.15 -7.70
C MET A 114 -26.85 23.88 -8.51
N ARG A 115 -26.39 23.86 -9.76
CA ARG A 115 -26.65 22.76 -10.68
C ARG A 115 -25.71 21.59 -10.37
N GLU A 116 -26.28 20.40 -10.20
CA GLU A 116 -25.51 19.17 -9.99
C GLU A 116 -24.57 18.88 -11.17
N PRO A 117 -23.32 18.46 -10.89
CA PRO A 117 -22.44 17.90 -11.92
C PRO A 117 -23.07 16.67 -12.57
N SER A 118 -22.85 16.47 -13.87
CA SER A 118 -23.42 15.34 -14.62
C SER A 118 -22.94 13.97 -14.12
N TRP A 119 -21.74 13.91 -13.56
CA TRP A 119 -21.11 12.71 -13.02
C TRP A 119 -21.49 12.43 -11.55
N ALA A 120 -22.16 13.34 -10.85
CA ALA A 120 -22.35 13.27 -9.40
C ALA A 120 -23.12 12.03 -8.93
N ALA A 121 -24.06 11.51 -9.72
CA ALA A 121 -24.75 10.26 -9.39
C ALA A 121 -23.90 9.02 -9.71
N ALA A 122 -23.03 9.11 -10.72
CA ALA A 122 -22.23 7.97 -11.19
C ALA A 122 -21.01 7.69 -10.30
N ILE A 123 -20.45 8.73 -9.65
CA ILE A 123 -19.27 8.60 -8.78
C ILE A 123 -19.53 7.76 -7.51
N GLU A 124 -20.75 7.74 -7.00
CA GLU A 124 -21.15 6.90 -5.85
C GLU A 124 -21.58 5.48 -6.27
N ALA A 125 -21.81 5.25 -7.57
CA ALA A 125 -22.41 4.03 -8.10
C ALA A 125 -21.37 3.01 -8.64
N VAL A 126 -20.19 2.94 -8.01
CA VAL A 126 -19.19 1.92 -8.37
C VAL A 126 -19.66 0.56 -7.89
N GLU A 127 -19.57 -0.43 -8.78
CA GLU A 127 -19.78 -1.83 -8.45
C GLU A 127 -18.53 -2.63 -8.81
N VAL A 128 -18.09 -3.49 -7.89
CA VAL A 128 -17.02 -4.47 -8.14
C VAL A 128 -17.68 -5.81 -8.42
N THR A 129 -17.37 -6.40 -9.57
CA THR A 129 -18.12 -7.54 -10.12
C THR A 129 -17.35 -8.86 -10.11
N GLY A 130 -16.03 -8.80 -9.97
CA GLY A 130 -15.15 -9.97 -9.91
C GLY A 130 -13.70 -9.54 -9.70
N CYS A 131 -12.84 -10.50 -9.38
CA CYS A 131 -11.41 -10.26 -9.20
C CYS A 131 -10.63 -11.49 -9.67
N VAL A 132 -9.66 -11.25 -10.55
CA VAL A 132 -8.65 -12.24 -10.93
C VAL A 132 -7.41 -11.98 -10.10
N ARG A 133 -6.87 -13.04 -9.49
CA ARG A 133 -5.56 -13.03 -8.83
C ARG A 133 -4.58 -13.80 -9.69
N GLN A 134 -3.40 -13.21 -9.91
CA GLN A 134 -2.19 -13.97 -10.21
C GLN A 134 -1.30 -13.95 -8.97
N THR A 135 -0.70 -15.08 -8.63
CA THR A 135 0.24 -15.18 -7.50
C THR A 135 1.30 -16.22 -7.79
N ASP A 136 2.52 -15.98 -7.31
CA ASP A 136 3.57 -16.99 -7.36
C ASP A 136 3.32 -18.11 -6.34
N VAL A 137 4.03 -19.23 -6.54
CA VAL A 137 3.88 -20.44 -5.72
C VAL A 137 4.24 -20.24 -4.25
N PHE A 138 5.09 -19.25 -3.96
CA PHE A 138 5.49 -18.86 -2.63
C PHE A 138 4.60 -17.77 -2.04
N GLY A 139 3.81 -17.07 -2.85
CA GLY A 139 2.91 -15.98 -2.43
C GLY A 139 3.64 -14.69 -2.04
N ASP A 140 4.86 -14.49 -2.55
CA ASP A 140 5.65 -13.28 -2.31
C ASP A 140 5.17 -12.10 -3.15
N HIS A 141 4.57 -12.38 -4.30
CA HIS A 141 3.97 -11.43 -5.22
C HIS A 141 2.55 -11.84 -5.58
N GLU A 142 1.64 -10.87 -5.52
CA GLU A 142 0.26 -11.01 -5.96
C GLU A 142 -0.14 -9.84 -6.85
N VAL A 143 -0.79 -10.15 -7.99
CA VAL A 143 -1.44 -9.14 -8.83
C VAL A 143 -2.95 -9.37 -8.78
N LEU A 144 -3.68 -8.36 -8.32
CA LEU A 144 -5.15 -8.38 -8.27
C LEU A 144 -5.71 -7.48 -9.37
N VAL A 145 -6.57 -8.04 -10.23
CA VAL A 145 -7.30 -7.29 -11.25
C VAL A 145 -8.80 -7.34 -10.96
N PHE A 146 -9.32 -6.25 -10.42
CA PHE A 146 -10.73 -6.11 -10.09
C PHE A 146 -11.51 -5.58 -11.29
N ARG A 147 -12.63 -6.25 -11.64
CA ARG A 147 -13.55 -5.76 -12.67
C ARG A 147 -14.58 -4.84 -12.05
N CYS A 148 -14.55 -3.57 -12.43
CA CYS A 148 -15.42 -2.54 -11.91
C CYS A 148 -16.37 -2.02 -13.00
N ARG A 149 -17.54 -1.53 -12.58
CA ARG A 149 -18.48 -0.87 -13.48
C ARG A 149 -19.21 0.28 -12.82
N ARG A 150 -19.63 1.25 -13.65
CA ARG A 150 -20.54 2.36 -13.31
C ARG A 150 -21.63 2.41 -14.37
N GLY A 151 -22.79 1.82 -14.07
CA GLY A 151 -23.81 1.59 -15.08
C GLY A 151 -23.30 0.66 -16.19
N GLU A 152 -23.20 1.18 -17.42
CA GLU A 152 -22.69 0.46 -18.60
C GLU A 152 -21.18 0.62 -18.82
N THR A 153 -20.54 1.59 -18.15
CA THR A 153 -19.10 1.85 -18.30
C THR A 153 -18.31 0.86 -17.45
N ARG A 154 -17.38 0.12 -18.09
CA ARG A 154 -16.44 -0.80 -17.43
C ARG A 154 -15.08 -0.14 -17.21
N HIS A 155 -14.40 -0.55 -16.15
CA HIS A 155 -13.01 -0.22 -15.87
C HIS A 155 -12.42 -1.26 -14.90
N GLY A 156 -11.10 -1.30 -14.76
CA GLY A 156 -10.37 -2.11 -13.79
C GLY A 156 -9.77 -1.28 -12.66
N LEU A 157 -9.52 -1.95 -11.54
CA LEU A 157 -8.50 -1.57 -10.57
C LEU A 157 -7.46 -2.68 -10.58
N VAL A 158 -6.20 -2.33 -10.78
CA VAL A 158 -5.06 -3.24 -10.68
C VAL A 158 -4.31 -2.89 -9.40
N ALA A 159 -3.94 -3.90 -8.63
CA ALA A 159 -3.07 -3.77 -7.47
C ALA A 159 -1.95 -4.81 -7.58
N GLU A 160 -0.72 -4.34 -7.50
CA GLU A 160 0.49 -5.15 -7.43
C GLU A 160 0.97 -5.13 -5.98
N ILE A 161 1.14 -6.31 -5.42
CA ILE A 161 1.36 -6.54 -3.99
C ILE A 161 2.60 -7.40 -3.83
N ASP A 162 3.45 -7.03 -2.90
CA ASP A 162 4.56 -7.85 -2.44
C ASP A 162 4.59 -7.96 -0.90
N LEU A 163 5.72 -8.39 -0.34
CA LEU A 163 5.90 -8.52 1.10
C LEU A 163 5.92 -7.17 1.85
N HIS A 164 6.11 -6.06 1.15
CA HIS A 164 6.14 -4.70 1.68
C HIS A 164 4.82 -3.95 1.50
N GLY A 165 3.78 -4.64 1.01
CA GLY A 165 2.44 -4.09 0.86
C GLY A 165 2.07 -3.87 -0.60
N LEU A 166 1.41 -2.75 -0.90
CA LEU A 166 1.15 -2.33 -2.27
C LEU A 166 2.41 -1.71 -2.87
N ASP A 167 2.89 -2.28 -3.96
CA ASP A 167 3.98 -1.74 -4.78
C ASP A 167 3.43 -0.78 -5.85
N ASP A 168 2.29 -1.13 -6.47
CA ASP A 168 1.57 -0.24 -7.39
C ASP A 168 0.05 -0.47 -7.33
N VAL A 169 -0.72 0.57 -7.61
CA VAL A 169 -2.18 0.49 -7.73
C VAL A 169 -2.70 1.56 -8.67
N TYR A 170 -3.52 1.16 -9.64
CA TYR A 170 -4.03 2.08 -10.65
C TYR A 170 -5.37 1.65 -11.25
N LEU A 171 -6.07 2.62 -11.84
CA LEU A 171 -7.28 2.39 -12.61
C LEU A 171 -6.94 2.18 -14.09
N THR A 172 -7.70 1.30 -14.76
CA THR A 172 -7.50 0.99 -16.18
C THR A 172 -8.83 0.80 -16.91
N VAL A 173 -8.82 0.91 -18.23
CA VAL A 173 -9.95 0.48 -19.09
C VAL A 173 -9.57 -0.73 -19.94
N GLU A 174 -8.37 -1.28 -19.72
CA GLU A 174 -7.83 -2.44 -20.42
C GLU A 174 -7.82 -3.69 -19.53
N GLU A 175 -8.74 -3.80 -18.56
CA GLU A 175 -8.68 -4.89 -17.56
C GLU A 175 -8.75 -6.28 -18.20
N ASP A 176 -9.53 -6.44 -19.27
CA ASP A 176 -9.61 -7.71 -19.99
C ASP A 176 -8.28 -8.06 -20.67
N LYS A 177 -7.51 -7.06 -21.13
CA LYS A 177 -6.20 -7.29 -21.77
C LYS A 177 -5.17 -7.73 -20.73
N ILE A 178 -5.13 -7.07 -19.58
CA ILE A 178 -4.23 -7.42 -18.47
C ILE A 178 -4.53 -8.84 -18.00
N ILE A 179 -5.80 -9.18 -17.77
CA ILE A 179 -6.20 -10.54 -17.38
C ILE A 179 -5.74 -11.58 -18.42
N ASN A 180 -5.94 -11.31 -19.72
CA ASN A 180 -5.47 -12.19 -20.79
C ASN A 180 -3.93 -12.27 -20.89
N GLU A 181 -3.17 -11.35 -20.32
CA GLU A 181 -1.71 -11.40 -20.21
C GLU A 181 -1.31 -12.26 -19.01
N LEU A 182 -1.90 -11.99 -17.84
CA LEU A 182 -1.68 -12.79 -16.62
C LEU A 182 -2.02 -14.28 -16.80
N GLU A 183 -3.10 -14.59 -17.53
CA GLU A 183 -3.49 -15.97 -17.85
C GLU A 183 -2.49 -16.68 -18.79
N LYS A 184 -1.75 -15.94 -19.62
CA LYS A 184 -0.73 -16.54 -20.51
C LYS A 184 0.56 -16.86 -19.79
N ASP A 185 0.85 -16.13 -18.71
CA ASP A 185 2.04 -16.29 -17.90
C ASP A 185 1.87 -17.37 -16.81
N GLU A 186 0.68 -17.98 -16.71
CA GLU A 186 0.45 -19.16 -15.86
C GLU A 186 1.45 -20.28 -16.19
N GLY A 187 2.02 -20.88 -15.15
CA GLY A 187 3.10 -21.85 -15.31
C GLY A 187 3.39 -22.64 -14.03
N GLU A 188 4.59 -23.22 -13.97
CA GLU A 188 5.01 -24.06 -12.83
C GLU A 188 5.08 -23.29 -11.50
N PHE A 189 5.37 -21.99 -11.57
CA PHE A 189 5.56 -21.12 -10.40
C PHE A 189 4.51 -20.02 -10.26
N LEU A 190 3.59 -19.88 -11.22
CA LEU A 190 2.59 -18.81 -11.24
C LEU A 190 1.22 -19.42 -11.46
N SER A 191 0.28 -19.06 -10.60
CA SER A 191 -1.13 -19.44 -10.70
C SER A 191 -1.98 -18.20 -11.00
N CYS A 192 -2.98 -18.35 -11.86
CA CYS A 192 -3.91 -17.28 -12.21
C CYS A 192 -5.36 -17.80 -12.12
N GLY A 193 -6.25 -17.04 -11.48
CA GLY A 193 -7.65 -17.45 -11.39
C GLY A 193 -8.56 -16.46 -10.68
N GLU A 194 -9.87 -16.66 -10.84
CA GLU A 194 -10.89 -15.89 -10.13
C GLU A 194 -10.89 -16.22 -8.64
N ILE A 195 -10.98 -15.19 -7.81
CA ILE A 195 -11.13 -15.32 -6.35
C ILE A 195 -12.39 -14.61 -5.85
N PRO A 196 -12.99 -15.05 -4.73
CA PRO A 196 -14.11 -14.35 -4.11
C PRO A 196 -13.76 -12.90 -3.73
N LEU A 197 -14.69 -11.97 -3.93
CA LEU A 197 -14.46 -10.56 -3.60
C LEU A 197 -14.16 -10.30 -2.12
N ALA A 198 -14.70 -11.12 -1.21
CA ALA A 198 -14.38 -11.00 0.22
C ALA A 198 -12.92 -11.38 0.52
N GLU A 199 -12.39 -12.39 -0.19
CA GLU A 199 -10.98 -12.78 -0.08
C GLU A 199 -10.08 -11.70 -0.68
N ALA A 200 -10.40 -11.21 -1.89
CA ALA A 200 -9.67 -10.15 -2.58
C ALA A 200 -9.63 -8.85 -1.76
N ARG A 201 -10.77 -8.49 -1.14
CA ARG A 201 -10.86 -7.37 -0.21
C ARG A 201 -9.90 -7.53 0.96
N GLY A 202 -9.87 -8.70 1.59
CA GLY A 202 -8.98 -8.96 2.73
C GLY A 202 -7.50 -8.95 2.36
N ILE A 203 -7.14 -9.32 1.12
CA ILE A 203 -5.75 -9.22 0.63
C ILE A 203 -5.38 -7.74 0.48
N LEU A 204 -6.24 -6.95 -0.19
CA LEU A 204 -6.00 -5.53 -0.41
C LEU A 204 -6.00 -4.71 0.89
N GLU A 205 -6.89 -5.01 1.84
CA GLU A 205 -6.91 -4.37 3.17
C GLU A 205 -5.63 -4.68 3.97
N ALA A 206 -5.10 -5.91 3.87
CA ALA A 206 -3.85 -6.30 4.52
C ALA A 206 -2.65 -5.56 3.90
N ALA A 207 -2.54 -5.53 2.57
CA ALA A 207 -1.48 -4.80 1.88
C ALA A 207 -1.47 -3.31 2.24
N MET A 208 -2.64 -2.66 2.23
CA MET A 208 -2.79 -1.27 2.66
C MET A 208 -2.35 -1.04 4.11
N ALA A 209 -2.60 -2.00 5.01
CA ALA A 209 -2.17 -1.90 6.40
C ALA A 209 -0.63 -1.94 6.52
N VAL A 210 0.06 -2.71 5.66
CA VAL A 210 1.52 -2.71 5.59
C VAL A 210 2.03 -1.33 5.14
N ASN A 211 1.49 -0.75 4.07
CA ASN A 211 1.85 0.62 3.64
C ASN A 211 1.59 1.65 4.76
N ASP A 212 0.43 1.57 5.44
CA ASP A 212 0.10 2.47 6.55
C ASP A 212 1.12 2.37 7.70
N ASN A 213 1.51 1.15 8.09
CA ASN A 213 2.52 0.92 9.11
C ASN A 213 3.92 1.41 8.68
N LEU A 214 4.29 1.21 7.42
CA LEU A 214 5.57 1.67 6.87
C LEU A 214 5.63 3.20 6.85
N ALA A 215 4.59 3.88 6.35
CA ALA A 215 4.50 5.35 6.37
C ALA A 215 4.49 5.92 7.81
N GLU A 216 3.99 5.15 8.79
CA GLU A 216 4.13 5.49 10.20
C GLU A 216 5.56 5.37 10.71
N ALA A 217 6.32 4.35 10.30
CA ALA A 217 7.73 4.18 10.67
C ALA A 217 8.66 5.17 9.95
N GLU A 218 8.49 5.31 8.63
CA GLU A 218 9.40 5.98 7.69
C GLU A 218 8.64 7.03 6.85
N PRO A 219 8.58 8.29 7.30
CA PRO A 219 7.67 9.31 6.72
C PRO A 219 8.23 10.05 5.52
N ASP A 220 9.54 9.93 5.30
CA ASP A 220 10.28 10.67 4.30
C ASP A 220 10.54 9.76 3.07
N GLU A 221 9.94 8.57 3.03
CA GLU A 221 9.88 7.72 1.85
C GLU A 221 8.80 8.24 0.90
N ASP A 222 9.21 8.67 -0.29
CA ASP A 222 8.34 9.28 -1.30
C ASP A 222 7.71 8.23 -2.25
N ASP A 223 8.00 6.95 -2.07
CA ASP A 223 7.66 5.88 -3.02
C ASP A 223 6.37 5.10 -2.65
N ASP A 224 5.59 5.54 -1.65
CA ASP A 224 4.31 4.90 -1.30
C ASP A 224 3.23 5.22 -2.37
N PRO A 225 2.69 4.23 -3.11
CA PRO A 225 1.65 4.45 -4.12
C PRO A 225 0.29 4.77 -3.50
N LEU A 226 0.10 4.47 -2.21
CA LEU A 226 -1.21 4.49 -1.58
C LEU A 226 -1.81 5.89 -1.36
N PRO A 227 -1.07 6.97 -1.01
CA PRO A 227 -1.67 8.27 -0.75
C PRO A 227 -2.49 8.79 -1.93
N GLU A 228 -1.94 8.78 -3.13
CA GLU A 228 -2.61 9.22 -4.37
C GLU A 228 -3.73 8.24 -4.79
N ALA A 229 -3.63 6.96 -4.41
CA ALA A 229 -4.62 5.93 -4.76
C ALA A 229 -5.75 5.75 -3.75
N ARG A 230 -5.56 6.21 -2.51
CA ARG A 230 -6.36 5.80 -1.34
C ARG A 230 -7.85 6.02 -1.53
N ALA A 231 -8.24 7.15 -2.09
CA ALA A 231 -9.65 7.52 -2.19
C ALA A 231 -10.42 6.56 -3.11
N TYR A 232 -9.87 6.26 -4.29
CA TYR A 232 -10.52 5.36 -5.24
C TYR A 232 -10.40 3.89 -4.82
N VAL A 233 -9.31 3.48 -4.15
CA VAL A 233 -9.18 2.13 -3.57
C VAL A 233 -10.25 1.90 -2.48
N LEU A 234 -10.35 2.82 -1.52
CA LEU A 234 -11.36 2.73 -0.45
C LEU A 234 -12.79 2.76 -1.01
N ALA A 235 -13.03 3.45 -2.13
CA ALA A 235 -14.34 3.41 -2.79
C ALA A 235 -14.69 1.99 -3.30
N ARG A 236 -13.72 1.24 -3.83
CA ARG A 236 -13.94 -0.17 -4.25
C ARG A 236 -14.10 -1.08 -3.04
N LEU A 237 -13.28 -0.90 -2.00
CA LEU A 237 -13.42 -1.66 -0.75
C LEU A 237 -14.82 -1.52 -0.14
N ARG A 238 -15.39 -0.30 -0.15
CA ARG A 238 -16.78 -0.05 0.29
C ARG A 238 -17.84 -0.74 -0.58
N ALA A 239 -17.56 -0.98 -1.86
CA ALA A 239 -18.45 -1.66 -2.80
C ALA A 239 -18.32 -3.20 -2.77
N MET A 240 -17.33 -3.74 -2.06
CA MET A 240 -17.12 -5.18 -1.90
C MET A 240 -17.73 -5.72 -0.60
N PRO A 241 -18.14 -7.01 -0.58
CA PRO A 241 -18.50 -7.67 0.68
C PRO A 241 -17.34 -7.58 1.68
N PRO A 242 -17.61 -7.45 2.99
CA PRO A 242 -16.56 -7.39 4.00
C PRO A 242 -15.66 -8.63 3.93
N ALA A 243 -14.37 -8.44 4.21
CA ALA A 243 -13.43 -9.54 4.33
C ALA A 243 -13.90 -10.52 5.40
N GLU A 244 -13.63 -11.80 5.18
CA GLU A 244 -13.83 -12.79 6.24
C GLU A 244 -12.84 -12.49 7.37
N SER A 245 -13.35 -12.36 8.60
CA SER A 245 -12.50 -12.12 9.76
C SER A 245 -11.59 -13.32 9.98
N VAL A 246 -10.29 -13.11 9.81
CA VAL A 246 -9.28 -14.02 10.31
C VAL A 246 -9.08 -13.66 11.78
N VAL A 247 -9.28 -14.63 12.68
CA VAL A 247 -8.93 -14.45 14.08
C VAL A 247 -7.41 -14.58 14.16
N SER A 248 -6.71 -13.48 14.39
CA SER A 248 -5.28 -13.51 14.70
C SER A 248 -5.12 -14.15 16.09
N GLU A 249 -4.57 -15.36 16.11
CA GLU A 249 -4.15 -16.00 17.35
C GLU A 249 -2.81 -15.40 17.77
N GLU A 250 -2.62 -15.20 19.08
CA GLU A 250 -1.35 -14.71 19.61
C GLU A 250 -0.22 -15.69 19.22
N ALA A 251 0.89 -15.15 18.72
CA ALA A 251 1.98 -15.96 18.18
C ALA A 251 2.57 -16.88 19.25
N ASP A 252 2.42 -18.19 19.09
CA ASP A 252 3.12 -19.20 19.91
C ASP A 252 4.55 -19.42 19.39
N VAL A 253 5.39 -18.39 19.54
CA VAL A 253 6.78 -18.41 19.05
C VAL A 253 7.55 -19.60 19.62
N ASP A 254 7.46 -19.82 20.93
CA ASP A 254 8.13 -20.93 21.62
C ASP A 254 7.66 -22.30 21.12
N GLY A 255 6.35 -22.47 20.90
CA GLY A 255 5.77 -23.69 20.36
C GLY A 255 6.28 -23.98 18.95
N VAL A 256 6.24 -22.98 18.05
CA VAL A 256 6.71 -23.14 16.67
C VAL A 256 8.21 -23.45 16.62
N VAL A 257 9.03 -22.77 17.43
CA VAL A 257 10.46 -23.05 17.51
C VAL A 257 10.72 -24.47 18.02
N GLN A 258 9.96 -24.95 19.00
CA GLN A 258 10.07 -26.34 19.48
C GLN A 258 9.71 -27.36 18.39
N GLU A 259 8.64 -27.12 17.63
CA GLU A 259 8.24 -27.98 16.52
C GLU A 259 9.30 -28.02 15.42
N PHE A 260 9.88 -26.86 15.08
CA PHE A 260 10.95 -26.73 14.10
C PHE A 260 12.16 -27.62 14.45
N PHE A 261 12.70 -27.50 15.68
CA PHE A 261 13.84 -28.31 16.11
C PHE A 261 13.47 -29.80 16.29
N ALA A 262 12.21 -30.12 16.61
CA ALA A 262 11.75 -31.51 16.64
C ALA A 262 11.71 -32.16 15.25
N ALA A 263 11.40 -31.37 14.21
CA ALA A 263 11.41 -31.80 12.81
C ALA A 263 12.83 -31.88 12.20
N GLY A 264 13.71 -30.94 12.58
CA GLY A 264 15.06 -30.79 12.03
C GLY A 264 16.14 -31.61 12.75
N LYS A 265 16.46 -32.81 12.25
CA LYS A 265 17.45 -33.71 12.89
C LYS A 265 18.91 -33.25 12.79
N ASP A 266 19.23 -32.44 11.78
CA ASP A 266 20.60 -32.04 11.46
C ASP A 266 20.85 -30.54 11.75
N ILE A 267 19.93 -29.88 12.46
CA ILE A 267 20.04 -28.47 12.84
C ILE A 267 20.61 -28.41 14.27
N PRO A 268 21.70 -27.64 14.51
CA PRO A 268 22.22 -27.44 15.85
C PRO A 268 21.17 -26.79 16.77
N ASP A 269 20.83 -27.44 17.88
CA ASP A 269 19.94 -26.85 18.90
C ASP A 269 20.79 -26.10 19.95
N ASN A 270 21.28 -24.92 19.57
CA ASN A 270 22.07 -24.01 20.42
C ASN A 270 21.37 -22.65 20.58
N GLU A 271 21.97 -21.75 21.36
CA GLU A 271 21.39 -20.42 21.65
C GLU A 271 21.17 -19.60 20.38
N ASP A 272 22.17 -19.48 19.50
CA ASP A 272 22.07 -18.74 18.23
C ASP A 272 20.99 -19.32 17.31
N SER A 273 20.92 -20.65 17.20
CA SER A 273 19.94 -21.28 16.30
C SER A 273 18.52 -21.08 16.81
N ARG A 274 18.31 -21.11 18.14
CA ARG A 274 17.01 -20.79 18.75
C ARG A 274 16.65 -19.33 18.58
N TYR A 275 17.64 -18.44 18.70
CA TYR A 275 17.47 -17.01 18.44
C TYR A 275 16.99 -16.77 17.02
N PHE A 276 17.72 -17.28 16.02
CA PHE A 276 17.36 -17.10 14.61
C PHE A 276 16.00 -17.72 14.27
N ALA A 277 15.68 -18.89 14.83
CA ALA A 277 14.38 -19.51 14.62
C ALA A 277 13.24 -18.66 15.21
N ALA A 278 13.42 -18.06 16.39
CA ALA A 278 12.43 -17.17 17.00
C ALA A 278 12.24 -15.91 16.16
N ALA A 279 13.33 -15.27 15.74
CA ALA A 279 13.29 -14.07 14.90
C ALA A 279 12.58 -14.31 13.55
N LEU A 280 12.79 -15.47 12.91
CA LEU A 280 12.05 -15.87 11.70
C LEU A 280 10.53 -15.97 11.93
N VAL A 281 10.10 -16.46 13.09
CA VAL A 281 8.70 -16.57 13.45
C VAL A 281 8.12 -15.18 13.72
N GLU A 282 8.80 -14.38 14.53
CA GLU A 282 8.37 -13.03 14.89
C GLU A 282 8.21 -12.13 13.66
N LEU A 283 9.23 -12.10 12.78
CA LEU A 283 9.15 -11.40 11.51
C LEU A 283 7.98 -11.91 10.66
N GLY A 284 7.73 -13.21 10.68
CA GLY A 284 6.62 -13.80 9.97
C GLY A 284 5.25 -13.27 10.38
N TYR A 285 5.02 -13.14 11.69
CA TYR A 285 3.81 -12.53 12.22
C TYR A 285 3.74 -11.02 12.00
N ALA A 286 4.88 -10.35 11.90
CA ALA A 286 4.94 -8.94 11.56
C ALA A 286 4.59 -8.65 10.08
N LEU A 287 5.02 -9.53 9.16
CA LEU A 287 4.83 -9.34 7.72
C LEU A 287 3.50 -9.87 7.17
N ASP A 288 3.05 -11.05 7.61
CA ASP A 288 1.87 -11.71 7.05
C ASP A 288 1.02 -12.38 8.13
N GLU A 289 0.01 -11.69 8.62
CA GLU A 289 -0.93 -12.23 9.61
C GLU A 289 -1.71 -13.45 9.09
N ARG A 290 -1.84 -13.62 7.78
CA ARG A 290 -2.66 -14.70 7.17
C ARG A 290 -1.86 -15.97 6.98
N ARG A 291 -0.56 -15.86 6.67
CA ARG A 291 0.37 -16.99 6.47
C ARG A 291 1.72 -16.70 7.16
N PRO A 292 1.74 -16.55 8.50
CA PRO A 292 2.91 -16.06 9.22
C PRO A 292 4.09 -17.04 9.22
N LEU A 293 3.87 -18.33 8.93
CA LEU A 293 4.91 -19.37 8.94
C LEU A 293 5.33 -19.81 7.52
N ARG A 294 4.99 -19.02 6.51
CA ARG A 294 5.27 -19.37 5.11
C ARG A 294 6.76 -19.37 4.80
N ALA A 295 7.19 -20.29 3.94
CA ALA A 295 8.56 -20.30 3.45
C ALA A 295 8.65 -19.82 2.01
N SER A 296 9.44 -18.78 1.79
CA SER A 296 9.55 -18.12 0.49
C SER A 296 10.88 -17.36 0.36
N PRO A 297 11.38 -17.13 -0.86
CA PRO A 297 12.61 -16.37 -1.06
C PRO A 297 12.53 -14.95 -0.51
N GLY A 298 11.43 -14.22 -0.75
CA GLY A 298 11.28 -12.84 -0.29
C GLY A 298 11.27 -12.73 1.22
N ARG A 299 10.74 -13.74 1.94
CA ARG A 299 10.81 -13.75 3.41
C ARG A 299 12.22 -14.00 3.92
N VAL A 300 13.00 -14.83 3.22
CA VAL A 300 14.41 -15.02 3.56
C VAL A 300 15.18 -13.72 3.34
N GLU A 301 14.91 -13.02 2.23
CA GLU A 301 15.51 -11.71 1.94
C GLU A 301 15.18 -10.68 3.02
N ALA A 302 13.90 -10.49 3.33
CA ALA A 302 13.45 -9.56 4.38
C ALA A 302 14.10 -9.89 5.74
N TYR A 303 14.18 -11.17 6.09
CA TYR A 303 14.80 -11.64 7.32
C TYR A 303 16.30 -11.32 7.40
N LEU A 304 17.04 -11.60 6.33
CA LEU A 304 18.47 -11.34 6.30
C LEU A 304 18.77 -9.84 6.27
N ALA A 305 17.93 -9.03 5.60
CA ALA A 305 18.04 -7.59 5.60
C ALA A 305 17.85 -7.00 7.01
N ASP A 306 16.84 -7.46 7.75
CA ASP A 306 16.56 -7.01 9.11
C ASP A 306 17.73 -7.31 10.06
N LEU A 307 18.22 -8.55 10.07
CA LEU A 307 19.35 -8.95 10.90
C LEU A 307 20.65 -8.17 10.60
N LEU A 308 20.87 -7.79 9.32
CA LEU A 308 22.01 -6.97 8.93
C LEU A 308 21.91 -5.54 9.46
N VAL A 309 20.70 -4.94 9.40
CA VAL A 309 20.44 -3.59 9.91
C VAL A 309 20.63 -3.54 11.42
N GLU A 310 20.14 -4.53 12.15
CA GLU A 310 20.27 -4.61 13.61
C GLU A 310 21.71 -4.96 14.06
N GLY A 311 22.51 -5.54 13.16
CA GLY A 311 23.91 -5.89 13.41
C GLY A 311 24.06 -7.11 14.32
N GLU A 312 23.11 -8.04 14.23
CA GLU A 312 22.98 -9.20 15.13
C GLU A 312 23.70 -10.45 14.65
N ILE A 313 24.27 -10.41 13.43
CA ILE A 313 25.04 -11.52 12.87
C ILE A 313 26.52 -11.18 12.90
N ASP A 314 27.32 -12.08 13.50
CA ASP A 314 28.77 -12.12 13.34
C ASP A 314 29.22 -13.39 12.58
N GLU A 315 30.51 -13.45 12.22
CA GLU A 315 31.08 -14.60 11.50
C GLU A 315 30.89 -15.94 12.24
N SER A 316 30.79 -15.92 13.57
CA SER A 316 30.65 -17.13 14.38
C SER A 316 29.23 -17.69 14.38
N ALA A 317 28.23 -16.83 14.16
CA ALA A 317 26.82 -17.21 14.10
C ALA A 317 26.37 -17.68 12.70
N LEU A 318 27.18 -17.46 11.65
CA LEU A 318 26.83 -17.77 10.26
C LEU A 318 26.46 -19.24 10.01
N ASP A 319 27.16 -20.19 10.64
CA ASP A 319 26.85 -21.61 10.49
C ASP A 319 25.48 -21.96 11.11
N SER A 320 25.14 -21.36 12.26
CA SER A 320 23.84 -21.51 12.91
C SER A 320 22.74 -20.88 12.06
N LEU A 321 22.94 -19.64 11.58
CA LEU A 321 22.00 -18.93 10.70
C LEU A 321 21.71 -19.74 9.43
N ARG A 322 22.76 -20.20 8.73
CA ARG A 322 22.62 -21.03 7.53
C ARG A 322 21.84 -22.31 7.82
N ALA A 323 22.14 -22.99 8.93
CA ALA A 323 21.43 -24.21 9.31
C ALA A 323 19.94 -23.95 9.57
N VAL A 324 19.61 -22.84 10.24
CA VAL A 324 18.24 -22.43 10.55
C VAL A 324 17.47 -22.06 9.29
N VAL A 325 17.98 -21.14 8.46
CA VAL A 325 17.29 -20.68 7.24
C VAL A 325 17.01 -21.84 6.28
N LEU A 326 18.02 -22.67 5.99
CA LEU A 326 17.84 -23.81 5.10
C LEU A 326 17.00 -24.93 5.74
N GLY A 327 17.07 -25.08 7.07
CA GLY A 327 16.21 -25.99 7.81
C GLY A 327 14.75 -25.56 7.72
N TRP A 328 14.48 -24.28 7.93
CA TRP A 328 13.16 -23.67 7.88
C TRP A 328 12.53 -23.82 6.51
N ALA A 329 13.28 -23.45 5.45
CA ALA A 329 12.85 -23.61 4.07
C ALA A 329 12.44 -25.05 3.73
N ARG A 330 13.21 -26.05 4.19
CA ARG A 330 12.86 -27.47 3.99
C ARG A 330 11.63 -27.88 4.77
N TRP A 331 11.55 -27.49 6.04
CA TRP A 331 10.46 -27.89 6.93
C TRP A 331 9.13 -27.30 6.47
N ARG A 332 9.07 -25.98 6.35
CA ARG A 332 7.85 -25.26 5.94
C ARG A 332 7.50 -25.52 4.48
N GLY A 333 8.48 -25.53 3.56
CA GLY A 333 8.22 -25.86 2.17
C GLY A 333 7.59 -27.25 1.98
N ALA A 334 7.97 -28.23 2.82
CA ALA A 334 7.34 -29.55 2.82
C ALA A 334 5.93 -29.54 3.45
N GLU A 335 5.71 -28.82 4.55
CA GLU A 335 4.39 -28.70 5.18
C GLU A 335 3.37 -27.96 4.30
N GLU A 336 3.83 -26.97 3.53
CA GLU A 336 3.02 -26.21 2.59
C GLU A 336 2.74 -26.97 1.29
N GLY A 337 3.44 -28.08 1.08
CA GLY A 337 3.29 -28.91 -0.12
C GLY A 337 3.83 -28.23 -1.37
N LEU A 338 4.91 -27.45 -1.25
CA LEU A 338 5.55 -26.81 -2.40
C LEU A 338 5.94 -27.86 -3.46
N PRO A 339 5.72 -27.57 -4.76
CA PRO A 339 6.25 -28.39 -5.84
C PRO A 339 7.77 -28.59 -5.69
N THR A 340 8.28 -29.75 -6.11
CA THR A 340 9.71 -30.07 -5.96
C THR A 340 10.62 -29.00 -6.56
N ALA A 341 10.28 -28.47 -7.75
CA ALA A 341 11.03 -27.40 -8.39
C ALA A 341 11.02 -26.10 -7.56
N ALA A 342 9.91 -25.79 -6.89
CA ALA A 342 9.79 -24.60 -6.03
C ALA A 342 10.60 -24.76 -4.75
N ALA A 343 10.56 -25.94 -4.14
CA ALA A 343 11.38 -26.25 -2.97
C ALA A 343 12.89 -26.22 -3.29
N GLU A 344 13.30 -26.68 -4.47
CA GLU A 344 14.69 -26.60 -4.95
C GLU A 344 15.10 -25.14 -5.18
N LEU A 345 14.27 -24.35 -5.87
CA LEU A 345 14.51 -22.92 -6.09
C LEU A 345 14.62 -22.13 -4.78
N LEU A 346 13.70 -22.35 -3.84
CA LEU A 346 13.74 -21.70 -2.51
C LEU A 346 15.08 -21.95 -1.80
N LEU A 347 15.59 -23.17 -1.85
CA LEU A 347 16.88 -23.50 -1.23
C LEU A 347 18.05 -22.87 -1.97
N GLU A 348 18.02 -22.83 -3.31
CA GLU A 348 19.05 -22.18 -4.12
C GLU A 348 19.14 -20.68 -3.83
N GLU A 349 18.00 -19.98 -3.85
CA GLU A 349 17.91 -18.55 -3.55
C GLU A 349 18.36 -18.25 -2.11
N ALA A 350 17.87 -19.02 -1.13
CA ALA A 350 18.30 -18.86 0.26
C ALA A 350 19.81 -19.07 0.44
N GLU A 351 20.40 -20.06 -0.24
CA GLU A 351 21.86 -20.27 -0.21
C GLU A 351 22.63 -19.12 -0.85
N ALA A 352 22.12 -18.54 -1.93
CA ALA A 352 22.72 -17.38 -2.60
C ALA A 352 22.69 -16.13 -1.71
N MET A 353 21.54 -15.84 -1.07
CA MET A 353 21.41 -14.71 -0.14
C MET A 353 22.33 -14.86 1.08
N LEU A 354 22.39 -16.06 1.67
CA LEU A 354 23.32 -16.34 2.79
C LEU A 354 24.79 -16.17 2.38
N ALA A 355 25.15 -16.52 1.14
CA ALA A 355 26.50 -16.30 0.63
C ALA A 355 26.81 -14.80 0.50
N ALA A 356 25.85 -13.99 0.01
CA ALA A 356 25.99 -12.54 -0.06
C ALA A 356 26.19 -11.90 1.32
N VAL A 357 25.41 -12.31 2.33
CA VAL A 357 25.57 -11.87 3.73
C VAL A 357 26.97 -12.19 4.26
N ALA A 358 27.46 -13.41 4.01
CA ALA A 358 28.79 -13.82 4.46
C ALA A 358 29.92 -12.99 3.78
N GLU A 359 29.76 -12.64 2.50
CA GLU A 359 30.69 -11.77 1.79
C GLU A 359 30.68 -10.34 2.34
N GLU A 360 29.51 -9.81 2.67
CA GLU A 360 29.36 -8.46 3.23
C GLU A 360 30.03 -8.35 4.61
N LEU A 361 29.81 -9.33 5.50
CA LEU A 361 30.45 -9.37 6.81
C LEU A 361 31.98 -9.46 6.70
N ALA A 362 32.49 -10.26 5.77
CA ALA A 362 33.93 -10.37 5.52
C ALA A 362 34.54 -9.04 5.01
N TYR A 363 33.76 -8.23 4.28
CA TYR A 363 34.20 -6.94 3.77
C TYR A 363 34.13 -5.81 4.81
N ALA A 364 33.16 -5.88 5.74
CA ALA A 364 32.97 -4.90 6.80
C ALA A 364 34.13 -4.86 7.81
N GLY A 365 34.89 -5.96 7.93
CA GLY A 365 36.02 -6.10 8.85
C GLY A 365 35.59 -6.15 10.34
N PRO A 366 36.45 -6.64 11.25
CA PRO A 366 36.09 -6.71 12.67
C PRO A 366 35.89 -5.30 13.23
N ARG A 367 34.66 -5.00 13.70
CA ARG A 367 34.32 -3.75 14.40
C ARG A 367 34.98 -3.67 15.78
#